data_AF-A0ABD8ABC1-F1
#
_entry.id   AF-A0ABD8ABC1-F1
#
_cell.length_a   1.000
_cell.length_b   1.000
_cell.length_c   1.000
_cell.angle_alpha   90.00
_cell.angle_beta   90.00
_cell.angle_gamma   90.00
#
_symmetry.space_group_name_H-M   'P 1'
#
loop_
_entity.id
_entity.type
_entity.pdbx_description
1 polymer ?
#
loop_
_entity_poly.entity_id
_entity_poly.type
_entity_poly.pdbx_seq_one_letter_code
_entity_poly.pdbx_strand_id
1 'polypeptide(L)'
;MEWKDVIPVLAGGIVILAVALVVKPALLGEPIGLGSAGPVSGPAPPVYVPPAPVPTATPFPDDGPVYTRNFRWTAIDGGVQTTEVRVPEALFLEHRETPRLTDHVAWGRYALADADRPILEDLASRIAPAAGNPEEGYFRLMNVVFFVQQIPYALDNSTDSYFNVVLPPHLRSGVEYPKYPTEMLVDGKGDCEDAAILMAGLLDALGYDTVLLEYSDHMALGIRMDGFNPYYARYTPKHFEYEGEHYYYVEGTNYTVVSSENSTWVKPFPIGNVQGGLIQSVKSETPKVVPLRYTLAPVEYRIFPVRLPAGGA
;
A
#
# COMPACT_ATOMS: atom_id res chain seq x y z
N MET A 1 -25.75 52.52 13.10
CA MET A 1 -26.86 51.55 13.28
C MET A 1 -27.71 52.05 14.43
N GLU A 2 -28.98 52.33 14.17
CA GLU A 2 -29.94 52.71 15.20
C GLU A 2 -30.21 51.49 16.11
N TRP A 3 -30.40 51.72 17.41
CA TRP A 3 -30.66 50.66 18.41
C TRP A 3 -31.87 49.77 18.10
N LYS A 4 -32.72 50.22 17.17
CA LYS A 4 -33.96 49.58 16.71
C LYS A 4 -33.70 48.39 15.77
N ASP A 5 -32.51 48.34 15.15
CA ASP A 5 -32.10 47.28 14.22
C ASP A 5 -31.31 46.14 14.90
N VAL A 6 -30.87 46.34 16.15
CA VAL A 6 -30.09 45.35 16.92
C VAL A 6 -31.00 44.34 17.63
N ILE A 7 -32.20 44.76 18.01
CA ILE A 7 -33.16 43.97 18.79
C ILE A 7 -33.71 42.76 18.00
N PRO A 8 -34.04 42.83 16.70
CA PRO A 8 -34.55 41.67 15.95
C PRO A 8 -33.46 40.61 15.70
N VAL A 9 -32.21 41.03 15.52
CA VAL A 9 -31.08 40.12 15.25
C VAL A 9 -30.65 39.34 16.50
N LEU A 10 -30.67 39.99 17.67
CA LEU A 10 -30.43 39.31 18.95
C LEU A 10 -31.60 38.39 19.34
N ALA A 11 -32.85 38.77 19.04
CA ALA A 11 -34.01 37.91 19.26
C ALA A 11 -33.97 36.65 18.37
N GLY A 12 -33.56 36.78 17.09
CA GLY A 12 -33.37 35.64 16.19
C GLY A 12 -32.24 34.70 16.64
N GLY A 13 -31.12 35.24 17.11
CA GLY A 13 -30.00 34.46 17.66
C GLY A 13 -30.36 33.67 18.92
N ILE A 14 -31.17 34.26 19.81
CA ILE A 14 -31.61 33.61 21.06
C ILE A 14 -32.64 32.50 20.78
N VAL A 15 -33.53 32.66 19.79
CA VAL A 15 -34.49 31.61 19.41
C VAL A 15 -33.80 30.41 18.78
N ILE A 16 -32.77 30.61 17.95
CA ILE A 16 -31.98 29.51 17.37
C ILE A 16 -31.20 28.76 18.47
N LEU A 17 -30.62 29.48 19.44
CA LEU A 17 -29.92 28.87 20.56
C LEU A 17 -30.86 28.11 21.51
N ALA A 18 -32.07 28.63 21.74
CA ALA A 18 -33.10 27.96 22.56
C ALA A 18 -33.65 26.70 21.88
N VAL A 19 -33.85 26.69 20.56
CA VAL A 19 -34.24 25.48 19.81
C VAL A 19 -33.11 24.44 19.82
N ALA A 20 -31.84 24.86 19.70
CA ALA A 20 -30.70 23.93 19.81
C ALA A 20 -30.53 23.32 21.22
N LEU A 21 -30.92 24.04 22.27
CA LEU A 21 -30.86 23.58 23.67
C LEU A 21 -32.09 22.79 24.12
N VAL A 22 -33.25 22.96 23.48
CA VAL A 22 -34.49 22.23 23.81
C VAL A 22 -34.67 20.95 22.97
N VAL A 23 -34.08 20.87 21.77
CA VAL A 23 -34.16 19.66 20.93
C VAL A 23 -33.13 18.60 21.32
N LYS A 24 -32.04 18.95 22.01
CA LYS A 24 -31.01 17.98 22.45
C LYS A 24 -31.33 17.18 23.73
N PRO A 25 -32.16 17.61 24.70
CA PRO A 25 -32.53 16.76 25.83
C PRO A 25 -33.75 15.87 25.56
N ALA A 26 -34.56 16.15 24.52
CA ALA A 26 -35.77 15.38 24.22
C ALA A 26 -35.51 14.03 23.49
N LEU A 27 -34.24 13.72 23.20
CA LEU A 27 -33.80 12.40 22.71
C LEU A 27 -33.01 11.60 23.76
N LEU A 28 -32.94 12.09 25.00
CA LEU A 28 -32.41 11.38 26.16
C LEU A 28 -33.56 11.14 27.14
N GLY A 29 -34.31 10.07 26.89
CA GLY A 29 -35.18 9.47 27.90
C GLY A 29 -34.33 8.83 28.99
N GLU A 30 -34.52 9.29 30.22
CA GLU A 30 -34.11 8.64 31.47
C GLU A 30 -35.35 7.93 32.09
N PRO A 31 -35.18 7.00 33.05
CA PRO A 31 -35.52 5.59 32.86
C PRO A 31 -36.84 5.17 33.53
N ILE A 32 -37.51 4.16 32.97
CA ILE A 32 -38.45 3.31 33.70
C ILE A 32 -37.90 1.89 33.64
N GLY A 33 -37.59 1.34 34.81
CA GLY A 33 -36.94 0.05 34.96
C GLY A 33 -37.78 -1.10 34.39
N LEU A 34 -37.13 -1.91 33.56
CA LEU A 34 -37.42 -3.33 33.37
C LEU A 34 -36.16 -4.01 32.79
N GLY A 35 -35.57 -4.93 33.54
CA GLY A 35 -34.61 -5.93 33.05
C GLY A 35 -33.23 -5.42 32.61
N SER A 36 -32.19 -5.74 33.38
CA SER A 36 -30.80 -5.62 32.94
C SER A 36 -30.55 -6.54 31.74
N ALA A 37 -30.49 -5.96 30.55
CA ALA A 37 -29.57 -6.42 29.51
C ALA A 37 -28.42 -5.41 29.53
N GLY A 38 -27.23 -5.85 29.94
CA GLY A 38 -26.04 -5.00 29.90
C GLY A 38 -25.78 -4.45 28.50
N PRO A 39 -24.93 -3.42 28.35
CA PRO A 39 -24.52 -2.97 27.03
C PRO A 39 -23.88 -4.16 26.34
N VAL A 40 -24.58 -4.72 25.35
CA VAL A 40 -23.94 -5.60 24.37
C VAL A 40 -22.96 -4.70 23.66
N SER A 41 -21.69 -4.79 24.07
CA SER A 41 -20.57 -4.38 23.24
C SER A 41 -20.75 -5.14 21.93
N GLY A 42 -21.33 -4.48 20.93
CA GLY A 42 -21.28 -5.02 19.58
C GLY A 42 -19.80 -5.29 19.28
N PRO A 43 -19.44 -6.45 18.72
CA PRO A 43 -18.07 -6.66 18.29
C PRO A 43 -17.68 -5.48 17.40
N ALA A 44 -16.53 -4.86 17.69
CA ALA A 44 -15.95 -3.90 16.76
C ALA A 44 -15.96 -4.57 15.36
N PRO A 45 -16.33 -3.83 14.29
CA PRO A 45 -16.27 -4.42 12.96
C PRO A 45 -14.87 -5.03 12.78
N PRO A 46 -14.75 -6.25 12.22
CA PRO A 46 -13.44 -6.85 12.00
C PRO A 46 -12.67 -5.90 11.09
N VAL A 47 -11.72 -5.19 11.67
CA VAL A 47 -10.71 -4.47 10.92
C VAL A 47 -9.54 -5.43 10.85
N TYR A 48 -9.12 -5.76 9.64
CA TYR A 48 -7.87 -6.50 9.47
C TYR A 48 -6.74 -5.66 10.07
N VAL A 49 -6.26 -6.09 11.23
CA VAL A 49 -5.08 -5.55 11.89
C VAL A 49 -3.98 -6.60 11.65
N PRO A 50 -2.95 -6.28 10.86
CA PRO A 50 -1.85 -7.21 10.68
C PRO A 50 -1.13 -7.43 12.02
N PRO A 51 -0.43 -8.56 12.18
CA PRO A 51 0.39 -8.81 13.36
C PRO A 51 1.44 -7.70 13.56
N ALA A 52 1.77 -7.42 14.83
CA ALA A 52 2.79 -6.42 15.15
C ALA A 52 4.13 -6.79 14.48
N PRO A 53 4.80 -5.86 13.78
CA PRO A 53 6.12 -6.09 13.22
C PRO A 53 7.11 -6.37 14.36
N VAL A 54 8.00 -7.34 14.17
CA VAL A 54 9.09 -7.60 15.12
C VAL A 54 10.20 -6.59 14.87
N PRO A 55 10.76 -5.92 15.89
CA PRO A 55 11.91 -5.04 15.70
C PRO A 55 13.12 -5.82 15.19
N THR A 56 13.61 -5.43 14.02
CA THR A 56 14.81 -6.03 13.39
C THR A 56 16.04 -5.21 13.77
N ALA A 57 17.16 -5.88 14.03
CA ALA A 57 18.45 -5.22 14.24
C ALA A 57 18.85 -4.41 13.00
N THR A 58 19.74 -3.42 13.17
CA THR A 58 20.29 -2.66 12.05
C THR A 58 20.78 -3.62 10.97
N PRO A 59 20.27 -3.52 9.73
CA PRO A 59 20.45 -4.57 8.73
C PRO A 59 21.84 -4.58 8.08
N PHE A 60 22.71 -3.63 8.42
CA PHE A 60 24.00 -3.44 7.75
C PHE A 60 25.16 -3.86 8.66
N PRO A 61 26.07 -4.74 8.20
CA PRO A 61 27.41 -4.80 8.79
C PRO A 61 28.15 -3.48 8.50
N ASP A 62 28.84 -2.94 9.51
CA ASP A 62 29.39 -1.57 9.51
C ASP A 62 30.49 -1.28 8.47
N ASP A 63 30.95 -2.28 7.70
CA ASP A 63 32.24 -2.22 7.00
C ASP A 63 32.17 -2.17 5.45
N GLY A 64 30.97 -2.21 4.84
CA GLY A 64 30.79 -2.28 3.37
C GLY A 64 30.36 -0.96 2.70
N PRO A 65 30.65 -0.75 1.41
CA PRO A 65 30.11 0.38 0.66
C PRO A 65 28.59 0.28 0.53
N VAL A 66 27.92 1.43 0.58
CA VAL A 66 26.45 1.55 0.54
C VAL A 66 26.03 2.63 -0.44
N TYR A 67 24.92 2.38 -1.15
CA TYR A 67 24.15 3.44 -1.80
C TYR A 67 23.21 4.06 -0.79
N THR A 68 23.22 5.39 -0.71
CA THR A 68 22.33 6.17 0.17
C THR A 68 21.39 7.02 -0.67
N ARG A 69 20.10 6.93 -0.38
CA ARG A 69 19.06 7.75 -1.02
C ARG A 69 18.18 8.42 0.03
N ASN A 70 17.88 9.70 -0.19
CA ASN A 70 16.95 10.45 0.63
C ASN A 70 15.64 10.64 -0.14
N PHE A 71 14.54 10.17 0.47
CA PHE A 71 13.19 10.36 -0.04
C PHE A 71 12.53 11.48 0.74
N ARG A 72 12.16 12.57 0.06
CA ARG A 72 11.31 13.62 0.63
C ARG A 72 9.86 13.34 0.26
N TRP A 73 9.00 13.16 1.24
CA TRP A 73 7.61 12.75 1.04
C TRP A 73 6.68 13.39 2.08
N THR A 74 5.40 13.49 1.76
CA THR A 74 4.37 14.00 2.65
C THR A 74 3.69 12.85 3.37
N ALA A 75 3.63 12.88 4.69
CA ALA A 75 2.89 11.91 5.50
C ALA A 75 1.39 12.21 5.48
N ILE A 76 0.57 11.26 5.96
CA ILE A 76 -0.89 11.36 5.92
C ILE A 76 -1.45 12.52 6.74
N ASP A 77 -0.70 12.99 7.75
CA ASP A 77 -1.00 14.16 8.57
C ASP A 77 -0.66 15.49 7.87
N GLY A 78 -0.08 15.44 6.66
CA GLY A 78 0.37 16.59 5.89
C GLY A 78 1.79 17.06 6.22
N GLY A 79 2.46 16.44 7.19
CA GLY A 79 3.84 16.73 7.54
C GLY A 79 4.81 16.26 6.47
N VAL A 80 5.78 17.09 6.08
CA VAL A 80 6.81 16.68 5.12
C VAL A 80 7.96 16.00 5.86
N GLN A 81 8.21 14.75 5.51
CA GLN A 81 9.24 13.89 6.06
C GLN A 81 10.41 13.76 5.10
N THR A 82 11.56 13.35 5.63
CA THR A 82 12.69 12.88 4.82
C THR A 82 13.19 11.58 5.40
N THR A 83 13.18 10.54 4.58
CA THR A 83 13.58 9.19 4.97
C THR A 83 14.82 8.80 4.20
N GLU A 84 15.91 8.57 4.93
CA GLU A 84 17.13 7.99 4.36
C GLU A 84 16.96 6.47 4.21
N VAL A 85 17.39 5.95 3.07
CA VAL A 85 17.48 4.52 2.79
C VAL A 85 18.91 4.23 2.41
N ARG A 86 19.47 3.19 3.03
CA ARG A 86 20.81 2.67 2.75
C ARG A 86 20.66 1.27 2.18
N VAL A 87 21.37 0.97 1.10
CA VAL A 87 21.37 -0.35 0.47
C VAL A 87 22.82 -0.76 0.25
N PRO A 88 23.27 -1.96 0.66
CA PRO A 88 24.61 -2.43 0.38
C PRO A 88 24.85 -2.45 -1.12
N GLU A 89 25.98 -1.89 -1.56
CA GLU A 89 26.30 -1.85 -2.99
C GLU A 89 26.35 -3.26 -3.60
N ALA A 90 26.87 -4.24 -2.86
CA ALA A 90 26.89 -5.64 -3.29
C ALA A 90 25.49 -6.21 -3.56
N LEU A 91 24.50 -5.90 -2.72
CA LEU A 91 23.11 -6.34 -2.90
C LEU A 91 22.49 -5.72 -4.15
N PHE A 92 22.67 -4.40 -4.31
CA PHE A 92 22.17 -3.69 -5.48
C PHE A 92 22.75 -4.24 -6.79
N LEU A 93 24.07 -4.51 -6.81
CA LEU A 93 24.74 -5.06 -7.97
C LEU A 93 24.32 -6.51 -8.25
N GLU A 94 24.18 -7.34 -7.22
CA GLU A 94 23.66 -8.71 -7.37
C GLU A 94 22.27 -8.72 -8.03
N HIS A 95 21.37 -7.86 -7.57
CA HIS A 95 20.05 -7.70 -8.18
C HIS A 95 20.15 -7.24 -9.63
N ARG A 96 21.02 -6.27 -9.92
CA ARG A 96 21.21 -5.73 -11.28
C ARG A 96 21.70 -6.78 -12.28
N GLU A 97 22.53 -7.71 -11.82
CA GLU A 97 23.06 -8.84 -12.59
C GLU A 97 22.12 -10.06 -12.59
N THR A 98 21.00 -10.02 -11.87
CA THR A 98 20.04 -11.12 -11.82
C THR A 98 19.06 -11.06 -13.01
N PRO A 99 18.97 -12.11 -13.84
CA PRO A 99 17.97 -12.16 -14.90
C PRO A 99 16.54 -12.07 -14.37
N ARG A 100 15.69 -11.31 -15.06
CA ARG A 100 14.29 -11.12 -14.65
C ARG A 100 13.43 -12.34 -14.96
N LEU A 101 12.46 -12.60 -14.08
CA LEU A 101 11.45 -13.64 -14.22
C LEU A 101 10.48 -13.22 -15.34
N THR A 102 10.42 -14.01 -16.40
CA THR A 102 9.58 -13.71 -17.57
C THR A 102 8.09 -13.94 -17.31
N ASP A 103 7.75 -14.73 -16.30
CA ASP A 103 6.35 -15.03 -15.95
C ASP A 103 5.89 -14.13 -14.81
N HIS A 104 4.90 -13.29 -15.10
CA HIS A 104 4.34 -12.34 -14.15
C HIS A 104 3.76 -13.03 -12.90
N VAL A 105 3.33 -14.29 -12.99
CA VAL A 105 2.84 -15.04 -11.80
C VAL A 105 3.91 -15.25 -10.74
N ALA A 106 5.18 -15.13 -11.11
CA ALA A 106 6.31 -15.30 -10.21
C ALA A 106 6.84 -13.98 -9.66
N TRP A 107 6.30 -12.82 -10.06
CA TRP A 107 6.80 -11.51 -9.65
C TRP A 107 6.60 -11.20 -8.16
N GLY A 108 5.68 -11.90 -7.50
CA GLY A 108 5.57 -11.90 -6.04
C GLY A 108 6.88 -12.25 -5.31
N ARG A 109 7.80 -12.97 -5.97
CA ARG A 109 9.12 -13.33 -5.43
C ARG A 109 10.04 -12.13 -5.25
N TYR A 110 9.89 -11.07 -6.03
CA TYR A 110 10.68 -9.84 -5.85
C TYR A 110 10.33 -9.17 -4.51
N ALA A 111 9.04 -9.07 -4.19
CA ALA A 111 8.56 -8.47 -2.95
C ALA A 111 8.98 -9.25 -1.69
N LEU A 112 9.18 -10.57 -1.84
CA LEU A 112 9.55 -11.49 -0.75
C LEU A 112 11.01 -11.93 -0.80
N ALA A 113 11.89 -11.19 -1.49
CA ALA A 113 13.30 -11.53 -1.56
C ALA A 113 13.95 -11.45 -0.17
N ASP A 114 14.47 -12.57 0.34
CA ASP A 114 15.07 -12.66 1.69
C ASP A 114 16.19 -11.63 1.89
N ALA A 115 16.96 -11.33 0.84
CA ALA A 115 18.05 -10.37 0.88
C ALA A 115 17.58 -8.91 1.09
N ASP A 116 16.36 -8.57 0.66
CA ASP A 116 15.77 -7.25 0.83
C ASP A 116 15.09 -7.09 2.19
N ARG A 117 14.68 -8.20 2.81
CA ARG A 117 13.83 -8.24 4.00
C ARG A 117 14.30 -7.33 5.14
N PRO A 118 15.58 -7.34 5.55
CA PRO A 118 16.03 -6.51 6.67
C PRO A 118 15.94 -5.00 6.37
N ILE A 119 16.11 -4.59 5.11
CA ILE A 119 16.02 -3.19 4.68
C ILE A 119 14.55 -2.75 4.65
N LEU A 120 13.65 -3.62 4.18
CA LEU A 120 12.21 -3.33 4.13
C LEU A 120 11.59 -3.27 5.52
N GLU A 121 11.98 -4.14 6.44
CA GLU A 121 11.53 -4.09 7.84
C GLU A 121 11.98 -2.81 8.55
N ASP A 122 13.25 -2.42 8.41
CA ASP A 122 13.76 -1.16 8.95
C ASP A 122 13.01 0.04 8.36
N LEU A 123 12.91 0.12 7.02
CA LEU A 123 12.24 1.22 6.34
C LEU A 123 10.76 1.32 6.73
N ALA A 124 10.03 0.20 6.70
CA ALA A 124 8.61 0.17 7.04
C ALA A 124 8.38 0.55 8.51
N SER A 125 9.23 0.10 9.43
CA SER A 125 9.15 0.47 10.86
C SER A 125 9.41 1.96 11.09
N ARG A 126 10.27 2.61 10.30
CA ARG A 126 10.54 4.05 10.38
C ARG A 126 9.43 4.89 9.75
N ILE A 127 8.81 4.43 8.67
CA ILE A 127 7.65 5.10 8.04
C ILE A 127 6.39 4.94 8.89
N ALA A 128 6.21 3.76 9.49
CA ALA A 128 5.03 3.37 10.25
C ALA A 128 5.45 2.71 11.58
N PRO A 129 5.89 3.48 12.59
CA PRO A 129 6.31 2.94 13.90
C PRO A 129 5.14 2.31 14.65
N ALA A 130 5.40 1.30 15.50
CA ALA A 130 4.36 0.55 16.20
C ALA A 130 3.32 1.44 16.91
N ALA A 131 2.04 1.11 16.71
CA ALA A 131 0.90 1.84 17.24
C ALA A 131 0.31 1.19 18.49
N GLY A 132 -0.35 1.99 19.33
CA GLY A 132 -1.06 1.52 20.53
C GLY A 132 -2.52 1.15 20.28
N ASN A 133 -3.11 1.54 19.14
CA ASN A 133 -4.53 1.31 18.82
C ASN A 133 -4.83 1.10 17.31
N PRO A 134 -6.03 0.60 16.94
CA PRO A 134 -6.38 0.28 15.55
C PRO A 134 -6.51 1.49 14.59
N GLU A 135 -6.93 2.66 15.06
CA GLU A 135 -7.07 3.86 14.22
C GLU A 135 -5.70 4.35 13.73
N GLU A 136 -4.72 4.37 14.63
CA GLU A 136 -3.32 4.58 14.28
C GLU A 136 -2.83 3.52 13.27
N GLY A 137 -3.34 2.29 13.33
CA GLY A 137 -3.04 1.23 12.37
C GLY A 137 -3.41 1.58 10.92
N TYR A 138 -4.57 2.19 10.68
CA TYR A 138 -4.98 2.62 9.33
C TYR A 138 -4.13 3.79 8.82
N PHE A 139 -3.88 4.81 9.65
CA PHE A 139 -3.04 5.94 9.26
C PHE A 139 -1.60 5.51 8.96
N ARG A 140 -1.07 4.52 9.70
CA ARG A 140 0.23 3.89 9.45
C ARG A 140 0.29 3.17 8.11
N LEU A 141 -0.71 2.34 7.80
CA LEU A 141 -0.86 1.71 6.49
C LEU A 141 -0.81 2.77 5.38
N MET A 142 -1.60 3.84 5.55
CA MET A 142 -1.66 4.91 4.56
C MET A 142 -0.35 5.69 4.42
N ASN A 143 0.48 5.80 5.46
CA ASN A 143 1.82 6.39 5.33
C ASN A 143 2.72 5.56 4.40
N VAL A 144 2.69 4.23 4.51
CA VAL A 144 3.46 3.35 3.61
C VAL A 144 2.96 3.45 2.18
N VAL A 145 1.64 3.37 1.98
CA VAL A 145 1.02 3.54 0.65
C VAL A 145 1.40 4.89 0.06
N PHE A 146 1.29 5.97 0.84
CA PHE A 146 1.54 7.31 0.35
C PHE A 146 3.02 7.59 0.11
N PHE A 147 3.92 6.99 0.89
CA PHE A 147 5.36 7.03 0.65
C PHE A 147 5.68 6.50 -0.74
N VAL A 148 5.18 5.31 -1.09
CA VAL A 148 5.44 4.69 -2.40
C VAL A 148 4.79 5.49 -3.54
N GLN A 149 3.54 5.96 -3.37
CA GLN A 149 2.86 6.79 -4.37
C GLN A 149 3.64 8.06 -4.76
N GLN A 150 4.49 8.57 -3.87
CA GLN A 150 5.30 9.77 -4.10
C GLN A 150 6.66 9.49 -4.74
N ILE A 151 7.03 8.22 -4.94
CA ILE A 151 8.25 7.86 -5.67
C ILE A 151 8.02 8.16 -7.17
N PRO A 152 8.93 8.90 -7.84
CA PRO A 152 8.75 9.28 -9.23
C PRO A 152 8.53 8.10 -10.18
N TYR A 153 7.61 8.25 -11.13
CA TYR A 153 7.36 7.28 -12.17
C TYR A 153 8.42 7.34 -13.27
N ALA A 154 8.97 6.20 -13.71
CA ALA A 154 9.87 6.11 -14.86
C ALA A 154 9.80 4.73 -15.52
N LEU A 155 9.53 4.70 -16.83
CA LEU A 155 9.42 3.47 -17.62
C LEU A 155 10.78 2.75 -17.76
N ASP A 156 10.77 1.43 -17.72
CA ASP A 156 11.95 0.60 -17.90
C ASP A 156 12.74 0.81 -19.19
N ASN A 157 12.06 1.14 -20.28
CA ASN A 157 12.72 1.41 -21.55
C ASN A 157 13.46 2.77 -21.59
N SER A 158 13.44 3.54 -20.50
CA SER A 158 14.15 4.80 -20.35
C SER A 158 15.37 4.66 -19.45
N THR A 159 16.52 5.16 -19.90
CA THR A 159 17.71 5.29 -19.04
C THR A 159 17.44 6.15 -17.82
N ASP A 160 16.48 7.08 -17.91
CA ASP A 160 16.07 7.90 -16.77
C ASP A 160 15.46 7.05 -15.66
N SER A 161 15.04 5.80 -15.89
CA SER A 161 14.55 4.90 -14.83
C SER A 161 15.64 4.43 -13.86
N TYR A 162 16.92 4.61 -14.20
CA TYR A 162 18.05 4.00 -13.49
C TYR A 162 19.01 5.05 -12.89
N PHE A 163 19.50 4.80 -11.67
CA PHE A 163 20.35 5.74 -10.90
C PHE A 163 21.59 6.22 -11.67
N ASN A 164 22.25 5.34 -12.41
CA ASN A 164 23.45 5.64 -13.18
C ASN A 164 23.18 6.02 -14.65
N VAL A 165 21.91 6.14 -15.06
CA VAL A 165 21.51 6.43 -16.46
C VAL A 165 22.04 5.35 -17.44
N VAL A 166 22.12 4.11 -16.96
CA VAL A 166 22.58 2.94 -17.72
C VAL A 166 21.50 1.87 -17.63
N LEU A 167 21.12 1.30 -18.78
CA LEU A 167 20.16 0.20 -18.84
C LEU A 167 20.76 -1.07 -18.19
N PRO A 168 19.94 -1.89 -17.50
CA PRO A 168 20.41 -3.14 -16.92
C PRO A 168 20.93 -4.11 -18.00
N PRO A 169 21.94 -4.95 -17.69
CA PRO A 169 22.52 -5.91 -18.63
C PRO A 169 21.50 -6.88 -19.26
N HIS A 170 20.42 -7.20 -18.52
CA HIS A 170 19.40 -8.16 -18.93
C HIS A 170 18.12 -7.52 -19.46
N LEU A 171 18.03 -6.19 -19.50
CA LEU A 171 16.89 -5.52 -20.12
C LEU A 171 16.90 -5.77 -21.63
N ARG A 172 15.77 -6.24 -22.14
CA ARG A 172 15.56 -6.44 -23.58
C ARG A 172 14.50 -5.45 -24.05
N SER A 173 14.66 -4.95 -25.27
CA SER A 173 13.69 -4.01 -25.86
C SER A 173 12.29 -4.65 -25.88
N GLY A 174 11.31 -3.95 -25.30
CA GLY A 174 9.92 -4.40 -25.23
C GLY A 174 9.64 -5.49 -24.19
N VAL A 175 10.51 -5.65 -23.18
CA VAL A 175 10.31 -6.57 -22.06
C VAL A 175 10.37 -5.77 -20.76
N GLU A 176 9.42 -6.01 -19.85
CA GLU A 176 9.41 -5.41 -18.51
C GLU A 176 10.61 -5.87 -17.68
N TYR A 177 11.09 -5.00 -16.81
CA TYR A 177 12.19 -5.20 -15.88
C TYR A 177 11.68 -4.92 -14.45
N PRO A 178 10.93 -5.86 -13.85
CA PRO A 178 10.44 -5.70 -12.48
C PRO A 178 11.62 -5.57 -11.52
N LYS A 179 11.81 -4.40 -10.92
CA LYS A 179 12.90 -4.13 -9.98
C LYS A 179 12.68 -4.85 -8.66
N TYR A 180 13.77 -5.28 -8.04
CA TYR A 180 13.71 -5.63 -6.62
C TYR A 180 13.37 -4.37 -5.80
N PRO A 181 12.68 -4.50 -4.66
CA PRO A 181 12.41 -3.37 -3.77
C PRO A 181 13.64 -2.50 -3.49
N THR A 182 14.79 -3.11 -3.21
CA THR A 182 16.04 -2.36 -2.96
C THR A 182 16.63 -1.70 -4.22
N GLU A 183 16.44 -2.26 -5.41
CA GLU A 183 16.80 -1.59 -6.67
C GLU A 183 15.96 -0.33 -6.88
N MET A 184 14.63 -0.42 -6.74
CA MET A 184 13.74 0.74 -6.87
C MET A 184 14.08 1.82 -5.83
N LEU A 185 14.47 1.44 -4.61
CA LEU A 185 14.89 2.37 -3.56
C LEU A 185 16.21 3.09 -3.89
N VAL A 186 17.16 2.43 -4.55
CA VAL A 186 18.41 3.07 -5.02
C VAL A 186 18.18 3.92 -6.26
N ASP A 187 17.45 3.41 -7.25
CA ASP A 187 17.05 4.13 -8.47
C ASP A 187 16.18 5.35 -8.14
N GLY A 188 15.39 5.23 -7.07
CA GLY A 188 14.43 6.21 -6.53
C GLY A 188 13.37 6.58 -7.55
N LYS A 189 13.01 5.62 -8.41
CA LYS A 189 11.96 5.67 -9.42
C LYS A 189 11.74 4.29 -10.02
N GLY A 190 10.56 4.10 -10.58
CA GLY A 190 10.11 2.87 -11.23
C GLY A 190 8.75 3.11 -11.86
N ASP A 191 8.21 2.13 -12.52
CA ASP A 191 6.86 2.15 -13.09
C ASP A 191 5.88 1.34 -12.21
N CYS A 192 4.84 0.77 -12.81
CA CYS A 192 3.67 0.27 -12.10
C CYS A 192 3.93 -1.00 -11.30
N GLU A 193 4.65 -1.94 -11.88
CA GLU A 193 5.06 -3.19 -11.25
C GLU A 193 6.09 -2.94 -10.16
N ASP A 194 7.05 -2.04 -10.39
CA ASP A 194 8.06 -1.66 -9.41
C ASP A 194 7.40 -1.13 -8.13
N ALA A 195 6.47 -0.18 -8.31
CA ALA A 195 5.73 0.41 -7.20
C ALA A 195 4.87 -0.63 -6.48
N ALA A 196 4.19 -1.52 -7.21
CA ALA A 196 3.39 -2.59 -6.62
C ALA A 196 4.26 -3.58 -5.83
N ILE A 197 5.43 -3.97 -6.36
CA ILE A 197 6.38 -4.89 -5.73
C ILE A 197 7.01 -4.28 -4.48
N LEU A 198 7.47 -3.03 -4.54
CA LEU A 198 8.02 -2.34 -3.37
C LEU A 198 6.95 -2.17 -2.28
N MET A 199 5.74 -1.75 -2.65
CA MET A 199 4.64 -1.59 -1.71
C MET A 199 4.24 -2.92 -1.07
N ALA A 200 4.17 -4.00 -1.85
CA ALA A 200 3.94 -5.36 -1.36
C ALA A 200 4.98 -5.76 -0.30
N GLY A 201 6.27 -5.57 -0.59
CA GLY A 201 7.35 -5.93 0.33
C GLY A 201 7.33 -5.13 1.63
N LEU A 202 7.07 -3.82 1.58
CA LEU A 202 6.94 -2.97 2.76
C LEU A 202 5.71 -3.34 3.62
N LEU A 203 4.60 -3.69 2.99
CA LEU A 203 3.37 -4.07 3.69
C LEU A 203 3.47 -5.48 4.28
N ASP A 204 4.07 -6.43 3.57
CA ASP A 204 4.37 -7.77 4.10
C ASP A 204 5.35 -7.70 5.29
N ALA A 205 6.32 -6.78 5.25
CA ALA A 205 7.20 -6.51 6.39
C ALA A 205 6.45 -6.03 7.65
N LEU A 206 5.29 -5.38 7.47
CA LEU A 206 4.40 -4.99 8.55
C LEU A 206 3.30 -6.03 8.85
N GLY A 207 3.35 -7.20 8.20
CA GLY A 207 2.42 -8.30 8.39
C GLY A 207 1.11 -8.20 7.60
N TYR A 208 0.95 -7.22 6.70
CA TYR A 208 -0.22 -7.13 5.85
C TYR A 208 -0.18 -8.18 4.73
N ASP A 209 -1.29 -8.86 4.54
CA ASP A 209 -1.50 -9.80 3.44
C ASP A 209 -1.86 -9.03 2.17
N THR A 210 -1.07 -9.22 1.12
CA THR A 210 -1.19 -8.51 -0.15
C THR A 210 -1.00 -9.44 -1.34
N VAL A 211 -1.49 -9.00 -2.50
CA VAL A 211 -1.35 -9.64 -3.81
C VAL A 211 -1.01 -8.60 -4.85
N LEU A 212 -0.41 -8.98 -5.96
CA LEU A 212 -0.30 -8.12 -7.14
C LEU A 212 -1.59 -8.26 -7.98
N LEU A 213 -2.00 -7.16 -8.60
CA LEU A 213 -3.15 -7.09 -9.50
C LEU A 213 -2.64 -6.76 -10.90
N GLU A 214 -2.63 -7.75 -11.78
CA GLU A 214 -2.15 -7.64 -13.14
C GLU A 214 -3.30 -7.26 -14.09
N TYR A 215 -3.18 -6.11 -14.73
CA TYR A 215 -4.04 -5.64 -15.82
C TYR A 215 -3.30 -5.75 -17.16
N SER A 216 -3.99 -5.45 -18.27
CA SER A 216 -3.39 -5.54 -19.61
C SER A 216 -2.22 -4.58 -19.86
N ASP A 217 -2.24 -3.40 -19.22
CA ASP A 217 -1.25 -2.32 -19.38
C ASP A 217 -0.82 -1.69 -18.04
N HIS A 218 -1.15 -2.33 -16.91
CA HIS A 218 -0.89 -1.78 -15.58
C HIS A 218 -0.70 -2.88 -14.54
N MET A 219 0.06 -2.57 -13.50
CA MET A 219 0.12 -3.39 -12.29
C MET A 219 -0.19 -2.53 -11.06
N ALA A 220 -1.02 -3.07 -10.19
CA ALA A 220 -1.38 -2.45 -8.92
C ALA A 220 -1.24 -3.45 -7.78
N LEU A 221 -1.47 -3.00 -6.56
CA LEU A 221 -1.48 -3.86 -5.38
C LEU A 221 -2.94 -4.15 -4.96
N GLY A 222 -3.18 -5.36 -4.47
CA GLY A 222 -4.38 -5.72 -3.71
C GLY A 222 -4.00 -5.94 -2.25
N ILE A 223 -4.72 -5.32 -1.31
CA ILE A 223 -4.51 -5.52 0.13
C ILE A 223 -5.70 -6.22 0.76
N ARG A 224 -5.46 -7.27 1.54
CA ARG A 224 -6.51 -7.99 2.25
C ARG A 224 -7.13 -7.09 3.30
N MET A 225 -8.46 -7.01 3.30
CA MET A 225 -9.20 -6.38 4.38
C MET A 225 -10.50 -7.16 4.62
N ASP A 226 -10.86 -7.38 5.88
CA ASP A 226 -12.09 -8.11 6.26
C ASP A 226 -13.38 -7.32 5.93
N GLY A 227 -13.22 -6.09 5.45
CA GLY A 227 -14.29 -5.21 4.98
C GLY A 227 -13.87 -3.75 5.01
N PHE A 228 -14.28 -2.98 4.02
CA PHE A 228 -14.10 -1.53 4.04
C PHE A 228 -15.27 -0.88 4.79
N ASN A 229 -15.01 -0.18 5.90
CA ASN A 229 -16.06 0.56 6.58
C ASN A 229 -16.36 1.87 5.81
N PRO A 230 -17.57 2.06 5.24
CA PRO A 230 -17.92 3.19 4.38
C PRO A 230 -17.87 4.58 5.04
N TYR A 231 -17.51 4.71 6.32
CA TYR A 231 -17.43 6.02 6.99
C TYR A 231 -16.47 7.02 6.32
N TYR A 232 -15.52 6.57 5.48
CA TYR A 232 -14.51 7.45 4.85
C TYR A 232 -14.53 7.48 3.32
N ALA A 233 -15.16 6.54 2.63
CA ALA A 233 -15.17 6.49 1.17
C ALA A 233 -16.42 7.16 0.59
N ARG A 234 -16.22 8.18 -0.25
CA ARG A 234 -17.30 8.78 -1.08
C ARG A 234 -17.53 7.99 -2.39
N TYR A 235 -17.06 6.76 -2.45
CA TYR A 235 -17.07 5.87 -3.60
C TYR A 235 -17.30 4.43 -3.13
N THR A 236 -17.72 3.55 -4.03
CA THR A 236 -17.79 2.11 -3.75
C THR A 236 -16.39 1.50 -3.89
N PRO A 237 -15.77 1.01 -2.80
CA PRO A 237 -14.44 0.42 -2.88
C PRO A 237 -14.47 -0.86 -3.72
N LYS A 238 -13.55 -0.98 -4.67
CA LYS A 238 -13.36 -2.16 -5.50
C LYS A 238 -12.38 -3.12 -4.83
N HIS A 239 -12.77 -4.38 -4.74
CA HIS A 239 -11.95 -5.49 -4.29
C HIS A 239 -12.07 -6.68 -5.25
N PHE A 240 -11.16 -7.63 -5.11
CA PHE A 240 -11.07 -8.86 -5.87
C PHE A 240 -10.95 -10.04 -4.91
N GLU A 241 -11.64 -11.13 -5.21
CA GLU A 241 -11.66 -12.33 -4.38
C GLU A 241 -10.52 -13.27 -4.77
N TYR A 242 -9.78 -13.75 -3.77
CA TYR A 242 -8.76 -14.78 -3.92
C TYR A 242 -8.71 -15.64 -2.66
N GLU A 243 -8.80 -16.96 -2.82
CA GLU A 243 -8.82 -17.94 -1.71
C GLU A 243 -9.87 -17.65 -0.61
N GLY A 244 -10.98 -17.00 -0.96
CA GLY A 244 -12.07 -16.66 -0.04
C GLY A 244 -11.89 -15.31 0.69
N GLU A 245 -10.79 -14.60 0.41
CA GLU A 245 -10.45 -13.32 1.01
C GLU A 245 -10.68 -12.16 0.04
N HIS A 246 -10.90 -10.95 0.57
CA HIS A 246 -11.15 -9.73 -0.20
C HIS A 246 -9.91 -8.83 -0.26
N TYR A 247 -9.35 -8.69 -1.47
CA TYR A 247 -8.19 -7.82 -1.74
C TYR A 247 -8.63 -6.52 -2.39
N TYR A 248 -8.53 -5.41 -1.66
CA TYR A 248 -8.91 -4.08 -2.13
C TYR A 248 -7.82 -3.45 -2.98
N TYR A 249 -8.22 -2.80 -4.08
CA TYR A 249 -7.31 -2.13 -5.00
C TYR A 249 -6.48 -1.04 -4.32
N VAL A 250 -5.18 -0.98 -4.55
CA VAL A 250 -4.29 0.09 -4.08
C VAL A 250 -3.42 0.54 -5.26
N GLU A 251 -3.56 1.82 -5.62
CA GLU A 251 -2.72 2.44 -6.63
C GLU A 251 -1.34 2.77 -6.06
N GLY A 252 -0.27 2.40 -6.77
CA GLY A 252 1.11 2.65 -6.37
C GLY A 252 1.78 3.84 -7.05
N THR A 253 1.21 4.35 -8.14
CA THR A 253 1.89 5.28 -9.07
C THR A 253 1.21 6.64 -9.19
N ASN A 254 0.20 6.89 -8.35
CA ASN A 254 -0.57 8.13 -8.41
C ASN A 254 -0.99 8.59 -7.02
N TYR A 255 -1.19 9.90 -6.89
CA TYR A 255 -1.75 10.56 -5.71
C TYR A 255 -2.53 11.80 -6.15
N THR A 256 -3.38 12.31 -5.28
CA THR A 256 -4.20 13.48 -5.60
C THR A 256 -3.46 14.77 -5.27
N VAL A 257 -3.31 15.65 -6.25
CA VAL A 257 -2.89 17.04 -6.03
C VAL A 257 -4.13 17.89 -5.78
N VAL A 258 -4.14 18.61 -4.67
CA VAL A 258 -5.21 19.55 -4.31
C VAL A 258 -4.62 20.95 -4.28
N SER A 259 -5.10 21.81 -5.17
CA SER A 259 -4.69 23.21 -5.25
C SER A 259 -5.85 24.12 -4.85
N SER A 260 -5.55 25.11 -4.02
CA SER A 260 -6.37 26.29 -3.75
C SER A 260 -5.64 27.54 -4.29
N GLU A 261 -6.30 28.70 -4.28
CA GLU A 261 -5.72 29.96 -4.80
C GLU A 261 -4.33 30.30 -4.23
N ASN A 262 -4.04 29.87 -2.99
CA ASN A 262 -2.81 30.23 -2.29
C ASN A 262 -1.98 29.03 -1.79
N SER A 263 -2.40 27.79 -2.05
CA SER A 263 -1.68 26.61 -1.56
C SER A 263 -1.93 25.38 -2.40
N THR A 264 -0.90 24.56 -2.55
CA THR A 264 -1.00 23.22 -3.13
C THR A 264 -0.54 22.21 -2.09
N TRP A 265 -1.34 21.16 -1.89
CA TRP A 265 -1.01 20.03 -1.05
C TRP A 265 -1.37 18.73 -1.75
N VAL A 266 -0.83 17.62 -1.24
CA VAL A 266 -1.02 16.29 -1.81
C VAL A 266 -1.79 15.40 -0.84
N LYS A 267 -2.52 14.43 -1.37
CA LYS A 267 -3.23 13.40 -0.61
C LYS A 267 -3.02 12.05 -1.26
N PRO A 268 -2.94 10.95 -0.50
CA PRO A 268 -2.81 9.63 -1.10
C PRO A 268 -4.02 9.31 -1.99
N PHE A 269 -3.78 8.49 -3.00
CA PHE A 269 -4.87 7.91 -3.77
C PHE A 269 -5.61 6.88 -2.90
N PRO A 270 -6.94 6.97 -2.75
CA PRO A 270 -7.67 6.15 -1.77
C PRO A 270 -7.74 4.66 -2.12
N ILE A 271 -7.63 3.80 -1.10
CA ILE A 271 -7.80 2.34 -1.23
C ILE A 271 -9.20 2.01 -1.78
N GLY A 272 -9.25 1.10 -2.75
CA GLY A 272 -10.45 0.63 -3.44
C GLY A 272 -11.00 1.62 -4.48
N ASN A 273 -10.39 2.78 -4.67
CA ASN A 273 -10.88 3.72 -5.68
C ASN A 273 -10.34 3.35 -7.06
N VAL A 274 -11.17 2.77 -7.93
CA VAL A 274 -10.78 2.51 -9.34
C VAL A 274 -11.29 3.58 -10.31
N GLN A 275 -12.16 4.49 -9.85
CA GLN A 275 -12.83 5.47 -10.69
C GLN A 275 -12.07 6.80 -10.79
N GLY A 276 -11.32 7.16 -9.73
CA GLY A 276 -10.57 8.41 -9.65
C GLY A 276 -9.29 8.47 -10.47
N GLY A 277 -8.85 7.34 -11.05
CA GLY A 277 -7.60 7.24 -11.80
C GLY A 277 -7.77 7.58 -13.29
N LEU A 278 -6.66 7.65 -14.03
CA LEU A 278 -6.66 7.87 -15.49
C LEU A 278 -6.56 6.59 -16.31
N ILE A 279 -6.16 5.49 -15.67
CA ILE A 279 -5.87 4.19 -16.30
C ILE A 279 -7.17 3.49 -16.67
N GLN A 280 -7.35 3.17 -17.95
CA GLN A 280 -8.61 2.63 -18.46
C GLN A 280 -8.79 1.15 -18.10
N SER A 281 -7.74 0.34 -18.19
CA SER A 281 -7.77 -1.08 -17.81
C SER A 281 -8.27 -1.26 -16.37
N VAL A 282 -7.79 -0.44 -15.43
CA VAL A 282 -8.24 -0.42 -14.02
C VAL A 282 -9.75 -0.20 -13.88
N LYS A 283 -10.37 0.58 -14.78
CA LYS A 283 -11.81 0.89 -14.75
C LYS A 283 -12.67 -0.20 -15.37
N SER A 284 -12.19 -0.84 -16.43
CA SER A 284 -12.99 -1.73 -17.28
C SER A 284 -12.69 -3.21 -17.11
N GLU A 285 -11.48 -3.57 -16.68
CA GLU A 285 -11.02 -4.96 -16.60
C GLU A 285 -11.17 -5.53 -15.19
N THR A 286 -11.13 -6.86 -15.12
CA THR A 286 -10.89 -7.58 -13.88
C THR A 286 -9.44 -8.06 -13.93
N PRO A 287 -8.57 -7.64 -13.00
CA PRO A 287 -7.18 -8.02 -13.02
C PRO A 287 -7.03 -9.51 -12.72
N LYS A 288 -5.92 -10.08 -13.18
CA LYS A 288 -5.44 -11.36 -12.68
C LYS A 288 -4.79 -11.13 -11.32
N VAL A 289 -5.30 -11.84 -10.30
CA VAL A 289 -4.70 -11.83 -8.97
C VAL A 289 -3.45 -12.70 -8.99
N VAL A 290 -2.30 -12.11 -8.64
CA VAL A 290 -1.01 -12.78 -8.54
C VAL A 290 -0.59 -12.82 -7.07
N PRO A 291 -0.65 -13.98 -6.40
CA PRO A 291 -0.27 -14.10 -5.01
C PRO A 291 1.24 -13.85 -4.84
N LEU A 292 1.64 -13.21 -3.73
CA LEU A 292 3.07 -13.04 -3.44
C LEU A 292 3.76 -14.39 -3.20
N ARG A 293 3.07 -15.28 -2.48
CA ARG A 293 3.51 -16.63 -2.17
C ARG A 293 2.97 -17.57 -3.23
N TYR A 294 3.68 -17.65 -4.35
CA TYR A 294 3.33 -18.57 -5.42
C TYR A 294 3.60 -20.02 -5.02
N THR A 295 2.55 -20.79 -4.76
CA THR A 295 2.63 -22.25 -4.67
C THR A 295 2.50 -22.84 -6.07
N LEU A 296 3.58 -23.43 -6.58
CA LEU A 296 3.48 -24.31 -7.74
C LEU A 296 2.66 -25.53 -7.32
N ALA A 297 1.37 -25.55 -7.67
CA ALA A 297 0.65 -26.82 -7.69
C ALA A 297 1.39 -27.73 -8.67
N PRO A 298 1.91 -28.89 -8.25
CA PRO A 298 2.63 -29.77 -9.15
C PRO A 298 1.68 -30.18 -10.27
N VAL A 299 1.96 -29.73 -11.50
CA VAL A 299 1.37 -30.32 -12.70
C VAL A 299 1.74 -31.79 -12.66
N GLU A 300 0.75 -32.71 -12.68
CA GLU A 300 0.98 -34.15 -12.58
C GLU A 300 2.24 -34.58 -13.36
N TYR A 301 3.34 -34.84 -12.66
CA TYR A 301 4.51 -35.40 -13.30
C TYR A 301 4.17 -36.86 -13.60
N ARG A 302 3.91 -37.19 -14.87
CA ARG A 302 3.99 -38.59 -15.30
C ARG A 302 5.43 -39.03 -15.17
N ILE A 303 5.72 -39.76 -14.09
CA ILE A 303 6.96 -40.52 -13.96
C ILE A 303 6.87 -41.63 -15.01
N PHE A 304 7.61 -41.49 -16.11
CA PHE A 304 7.80 -42.59 -17.05
C PHE A 304 8.80 -43.58 -16.44
N PRO A 305 8.44 -44.84 -16.22
CA PRO A 305 9.40 -45.83 -15.77
C PRO A 305 10.49 -45.97 -16.85
N VAL A 306 11.73 -45.67 -16.49
CA VAL A 306 12.88 -45.97 -17.33
C VAL A 306 12.97 -47.49 -17.42
N ARG A 307 12.75 -48.06 -18.61
CA ARG A 307 13.08 -49.47 -18.86
C ARG A 307 14.59 -49.59 -18.79
N LEU A 308 15.09 -50.26 -17.74
CA LEU A 308 16.47 -50.73 -17.71
C LEU A 308 16.70 -51.63 -18.95
N PRO A 309 17.82 -51.47 -19.66
CA PRO A 309 18.14 -52.34 -20.78
C PRO A 309 18.18 -53.79 -20.30
N ALA A 310 17.45 -54.65 -20.99
CA ALA A 310 17.46 -56.08 -20.74
C ALA A 310 18.83 -56.63 -21.18
N GLY A 311 19.70 -56.89 -20.21
CA GLY A 311 20.95 -57.61 -20.44
C GLY A 311 22.17 -56.91 -19.86
N GLY A 312 22.72 -57.49 -18.80
CA GLY A 312 23.99 -57.09 -18.21
C GLY A 312 24.33 -57.96 -17.01
N ALA A 313 24.33 -59.27 -17.22
CA ALA A 313 25.15 -60.21 -16.45
C ALA A 313 26.59 -60.13 -16.98
#